data_AF-A0A3D4R7U2-F1
#
_entry.id   AF-A0A3D4R7U2-F1
#
_cell.length_a   1.000
_cell.length_b   1.000
_cell.length_c   1.000
_cell.angle_alpha   90.00
_cell.angle_beta   90.00
_cell.angle_gamma   90.00
#
_symmetry.space_group_name_H-M   'P 1'
#
loop_
_entity.id
_entity.type
_entity.pdbx_description
1 polymer ?
#
loop_
_entity_poly.entity_id
_entity_poly.type
_entity_poly.pdbx_seq_one_letter_code
_entity_poly.pdbx_strand_id
1 'polypeptide(L)' 'MFRNIGPTELIIIAAVILVIFGGKKLPEFAKGLGEAIKELRKAVKSGEEK' A
#
# COMPACT_ATOMS: atom_id res chain seq x y z
N MET A 1 -20.48 -15.90 7.13
CA MET A 1 -20.53 -15.37 5.74
C MET A 1 -19.16 -15.00 5.16
N PHE A 2 -18.15 -14.56 5.94
CA PHE A 2 -16.82 -14.19 5.41
C PHE A 2 -15.79 -15.34 5.28
N ARG A 3 -16.13 -16.58 5.63
CA ARG A 3 -15.16 -17.72 5.63
C ARG A 3 -14.85 -18.29 4.24
N ASN A 4 -15.45 -17.74 3.19
CA ASN A 4 -15.30 -18.20 1.80
C ASN A 4 -14.69 -17.13 0.88
N ILE A 5 -14.03 -16.09 1.40
CA ILE A 5 -13.21 -15.24 0.52
C ILE A 5 -12.00 -16.07 0.13
N GLY A 6 -12.14 -16.81 -0.96
CA GLY A 6 -11.10 -17.63 -1.51
C GLY A 6 -10.06 -16.77 -2.24
N PRO A 7 -8.95 -17.38 -2.65
CA PRO A 7 -7.97 -16.72 -3.49
C PRO A 7 -8.59 -16.15 -4.78
N THR A 8 -9.65 -16.77 -5.30
CA THR A 8 -10.39 -16.28 -6.47
C THR A 8 -11.11 -14.95 -6.22
N GLU A 9 -11.89 -14.82 -5.13
CA GLU A 9 -12.53 -13.54 -4.79
C GLU A 9 -11.52 -12.43 -4.56
N LEU A 10 -10.40 -12.73 -3.89
CA LEU A 10 -9.32 -11.75 -3.69
C LEU A 10 -8.73 -11.26 -5.01
N ILE A 11 -8.52 -12.15 -5.98
CA ILE A 11 -8.02 -11.79 -7.31
C ILE A 11 -9.04 -10.91 -8.04
N ILE A 12 -10.33 -11.21 -7.95
CA ILE A 12 -11.39 -10.40 -8.57
C ILE A 12 -11.42 -9.00 -7.95
N ILE A 13 -11.36 -8.89 -6.62
CA ILE A 13 -11.32 -7.60 -5.93
C ILE A 13 -10.06 -6.82 -6.34
N ALA A 14 -8.90 -7.47 -6.37
CA ALA A 14 -7.65 -6.87 -6.81
C ALA A 14 -7.74 -6.38 -8.27
N ALA A 15 -8.36 -7.16 -9.15
CA ALA A 15 -8.58 -6.78 -10.55
C ALA A 15 -9.48 -5.55 -10.68
N VAL A 16 -10.58 -5.47 -9.91
CA VAL A 16 -11.45 -4.29 -9.89
C VAL A 16 -10.71 -3.05 -9.40
N ILE A 17 -9.94 -3.17 -8.32
CA ILE A 17 -9.08 -2.08 -7.82
C ILE A 17 -8.06 -1.66 -8.88
N LEU A 18 -7.42 -2.63 -9.55
CA LEU A 18 -6.45 -2.34 -10.62
C LEU A 18 -7.10 -1.69 -11.85
N VAL A 19 -8.36 -1.94 -12.16
CA VAL A 19 -9.08 -1.28 -13.26
C VAL A 19 -9.42 0.17 -12.89
N ILE A 20 -9.88 0.41 -11.66
CA ILE A 20 -10.27 1.76 -11.20
C ILE A 20 -9.03 2.65 -11.03
N PHE A 21 -8.00 2.14 -10.37
CA PHE A 21 -6.79 2.90 -10.10
C PHE A 21 -5.78 2.80 -11.25
N GLY A 22 -5.78 1.72 -12.02
CA GLY A 22 -4.76 1.43 -13.03
C GLY A 22 -3.54 0.73 -12.41
N GLY A 23 -3.00 -0.27 -13.12
CA GLY A 23 -1.87 -1.07 -12.62
C GLY A 23 -0.58 -0.29 -12.31
N LYS A 24 -0.45 0.94 -12.81
CA LYS A 24 0.68 1.83 -12.52
C LYS A 24 0.46 2.72 -11.29
N LYS A 25 -0.78 3.07 -10.94
CA LYS A 25 -1.06 3.98 -9.82
C LYS A 25 -0.90 3.33 -8.45
N LEU A 26 -1.22 2.04 -8.35
CA LEU A 26 -1.05 1.29 -7.11
C LEU A 26 0.42 1.22 -6.65
N PRO A 27 1.40 0.85 -7.51
CA PRO A 27 2.82 0.87 -7.13
C PRO A 27 3.37 2.29 -6.98
N GLU A 28 2.90 3.27 -7.77
CA GLU A 28 3.28 4.68 -7.62
C GLU A 28 2.86 5.23 -6.24
N PHE A 29 1.63 4.94 -5.81
CA PHE A 29 1.11 5.29 -4.49
C PHE A 29 1.88 4.59 -3.36
N ALA A 30 2.13 3.28 -3.49
CA ALA A 30 2.92 2.54 -2.51
C ALA A 30 4.35 3.08 -2.38
N LYS A 31 4.97 3.48 -3.49
CA LYS A 31 6.30 4.10 -3.50
C LYS A 31 6.28 5.45 -2.78
N GLY A 32 5.32 6.32 -3.07
CA GLY A 32 5.17 7.61 -2.39
C GLY A 32 4.91 7.48 -0.89
N LEU A 33 4.04 6.54 -0.48
CA LEU A 33 3.83 6.23 0.94
C LEU A 33 5.10 5.67 1.60
N GLY A 34 5.84 4.80 0.91
CA GLY A 34 7.08 4.23 1.42
C GLY A 34 8.16 5.29 1.65
N GLU A 35 8.30 6.23 0.71
CA GLU A 35 9.20 7.38 0.84
C GLU A 35 8.78 8.28 2.01
N ALA A 36 7.49 8.60 2.14
CA ALA A 36 6.97 9.38 3.28
C ALA A 36 7.24 8.68 4.62
N ILE A 37 6.94 7.38 4.74
CA ILE A 37 7.21 6.60 5.97
C ILE A 37 8.72 6.58 6.28
N LYS A 38 9.58 6.48 5.25
CA LYS A 38 11.04 6.49 5.42
C LYS A 38 11.53 7.83 5.96
N GLU A 39 11.03 8.94 5.43
CA GLU A 39 11.36 10.28 5.94
C GLU A 39 10.84 10.49 7.36
N LEU A 40 9.60 10.08 7.65
CA LEU A 40 9.03 10.14 9.00
C LEU A 40 9.90 9.36 10.00
N ARG A 41 10.32 8.13 9.68
CA ARG A 41 11.19 7.33 10.54
C ARG A 41 12.56 7.98 10.75
N LYS A 42 13.12 8.62 9.71
CA LYS A 42 14.41 9.31 9.81
C LYS A 42 14.32 10.54 10.72
N ALA A 43 13.26 11.34 10.57
CA ALA A 43 13.03 12.52 11.40
C ALA A 43 12.83 12.16 12.87
N VAL A 44 12.06 11.10 13.16
CA VAL A 44 11.88 10.58 14.53
C VAL A 44 13.22 10.14 15.12
N LYS A 45 13.98 9.31 14.41
CA LYS A 45 15.26 8.78 14.91
C LYS A 45 16.31 9.86 15.16
N SER A 46 16.41 10.86 14.28
CA SER A 46 17.33 11.99 14.47
C SER A 46 16.87 12.99 15.55
N GLY A 47 15.58 12.98 15.91
CA GLY A 47 15.05 13.75 17.03
C GLY A 47 15.29 13.10 18.39
N GLU A 48 15.54 11.79 18.43
CA GLU A 48 15.86 11.03 19.65
C GLU A 48 17.35 11.08 20.05
N GLU A 49 18.23 11.57 19.16
CA GLU A 49 19.68 11.67 19.40
C GLU A 49 20.13 13.06 19.94
N LYS A 50 19.19 13.89 20.41
CA LYS A 50 19.45 15.16 21.12
C LYS A 50 18.70 15.22 22.44
#